data_AF-A0A1E4IVG6-F1
#
_entry.id   AF-A0A1E4IVG6-F1
#
_cell.length_a   1.000
_cell.length_b   1.000
_cell.length_c   1.000
_cell.angle_alpha   90.00
_cell.angle_beta   90.00
_cell.angle_gamma   90.00
#
_symmetry.space_group_name_H-M   'P 1'
#
loop_
_entity.id
_entity.type
_entity.pdbx_description
1 polymer ?
#
loop_
_entity_poly.entity_id
_entity_poly.type
_entity_poly.pdbx_seq_one_letter_code
_entity_poly.pdbx_strand_id
1 'polypeptide(L)'
;MSWRTKVVWSEGMLLQPQHLQQSERHADHARHVLLRTTTPYAWGFAELEIDAAALTLGKLALVRAVGVFGDGTVFDMPAVDPLPEPIDIPSGMRDEAVVLALPLRRAGAREADAEDYEELVRHRVLESEVPDSNTAGERTAMLQLGQLHTRLMRAGEATDAWTTLGIARVLERRVDNQVLLDRAMLPPLLDVAGHAVIRAWLDELLGLLRQRGEALAGRMTQGGTGGVAEIADFMLLQAVNRNEAVFAHLAKSAMLHPRKFFEQALGLAGELASFRDSRRVARFGPYIHDDLAMSFRPVMDDLRRSLSMVLEQSAIRIDLHDRKHGVRVAVVTDVELQRNATFVLAVNAHMPSEALRARFPTQVKIGPVERIRDLVNLALPGVTLTPMPVAPRQIPFHAGANYFELETRNSDLWRQLEQSGGIAMHIAGDFPGLDLAFWAIRA
;
A
#
# COMPACT_ATOMS: atom_id res chain seq x y z
N MET A 1 -10.54 -26.90 -40.64
CA MET A 1 -11.79 -26.30 -40.12
C MET A 1 -11.56 -25.87 -38.68
N SER A 2 -12.17 -24.78 -38.22
CA SER A 2 -12.02 -24.35 -36.82
C SER A 2 -12.72 -25.34 -35.88
N TRP A 3 -12.01 -25.78 -34.85
CA TRP A 3 -12.51 -26.68 -33.80
C TRP A 3 -13.66 -26.08 -32.99
N ARG A 4 -13.93 -24.77 -33.10
CA ARG A 4 -14.91 -24.02 -32.29
C ARG A 4 -16.07 -23.44 -33.11
N THR A 5 -16.27 -23.92 -34.34
CA THR A 5 -17.36 -23.47 -35.22
C THR A 5 -18.73 -23.83 -34.65
N LYS A 6 -19.73 -22.97 -34.88
CA LYS A 6 -21.11 -23.20 -34.49
C LYS A 6 -21.71 -24.42 -35.21
N VAL A 7 -22.50 -25.21 -34.50
CA VAL A 7 -23.32 -26.29 -35.09
C VAL A 7 -24.50 -25.70 -35.85
N VAL A 8 -24.76 -26.19 -37.06
CA VAL A 8 -25.98 -25.89 -37.81
C VAL A 8 -26.96 -27.03 -37.58
N TRP A 9 -28.13 -26.71 -37.03
CA TRP A 9 -29.21 -27.67 -36.79
C TRP A 9 -30.15 -27.65 -37.99
N SER A 10 -30.15 -28.73 -38.79
CA SER A 10 -31.04 -28.88 -39.93
C SER A 10 -32.24 -29.78 -39.60
N GLU A 11 -33.34 -29.56 -40.30
CA GLU A 11 -34.51 -30.44 -40.23
C GLU A 11 -34.12 -31.88 -40.62
N GLY A 12 -34.64 -32.87 -39.87
CA GLY A 12 -34.36 -34.28 -40.09
C GLY A 12 -32.96 -34.77 -39.66
N MET A 13 -32.13 -33.91 -39.04
CA MET A 13 -30.81 -34.32 -38.56
C MET A 13 -30.90 -35.28 -37.37
N LEU A 14 -30.19 -36.42 -37.46
CA LEU A 14 -30.07 -37.37 -36.35
C LEU A 14 -29.07 -36.85 -35.31
N LEU A 15 -29.49 -36.78 -34.04
CA LEU A 15 -28.63 -36.32 -32.96
C LEU A 15 -27.51 -37.34 -32.68
N GLN A 16 -26.29 -36.84 -32.64
CA GLN A 16 -25.09 -37.58 -32.23
C GLN A 16 -24.34 -36.80 -31.15
N PRO A 17 -23.54 -37.44 -30.28
CA PRO A 17 -22.82 -36.78 -29.18
C PRO A 17 -21.98 -35.58 -29.63
N GLN A 18 -21.39 -35.67 -30.83
CA GLN A 18 -20.54 -34.63 -31.43
C GLN A 18 -21.28 -33.30 -31.58
N HIS A 19 -22.60 -33.31 -31.81
CA HIS A 19 -23.38 -32.09 -31.94
C HIS A 19 -23.43 -31.33 -30.60
N LEU A 20 -23.64 -32.04 -29.49
CA LEU A 20 -23.69 -31.44 -28.16
C LEU A 20 -22.29 -30.97 -27.73
N GLN A 21 -21.27 -31.81 -27.90
CA GLN A 21 -19.87 -31.48 -27.61
C GLN A 21 -19.37 -30.26 -28.40
N GLN A 22 -19.70 -30.17 -29.69
CA GLN A 22 -19.33 -29.04 -30.54
C GLN A 22 -20.10 -27.77 -30.15
N SER A 23 -21.39 -27.91 -29.82
CA SER A 23 -22.23 -26.80 -29.36
C SER A 23 -21.70 -26.21 -28.05
N GLU A 24 -21.34 -27.05 -27.09
CA GLU A 24 -20.73 -26.65 -25.83
C GLU A 24 -19.38 -25.96 -26.06
N ARG A 25 -18.47 -26.58 -26.83
CA ARG A 25 -17.17 -25.97 -27.18
C ARG A 25 -17.31 -24.60 -27.85
N HIS A 26 -18.30 -24.43 -28.70
CA HIS A 26 -18.59 -23.13 -29.33
C HIS A 26 -19.07 -22.10 -28.29
N ALA A 27 -20.00 -22.50 -27.41
CA ALA A 27 -20.53 -21.63 -26.36
C ALA A 27 -19.45 -21.21 -25.35
N ASP A 28 -18.63 -22.15 -24.89
CA ASP A 28 -17.50 -21.89 -23.99
C ASP A 28 -16.48 -20.95 -24.61
N HIS A 29 -16.15 -21.16 -25.89
CA HIS A 29 -15.27 -20.26 -26.61
C HIS A 29 -15.84 -18.84 -26.70
N ALA A 30 -17.12 -18.69 -27.03
CA ALA A 30 -17.77 -17.40 -27.11
C ALA A 30 -17.75 -16.69 -25.74
N ARG A 31 -18.06 -17.40 -24.64
CA ARG A 31 -17.98 -16.88 -23.26
C ARG A 31 -16.56 -16.43 -22.90
N HIS A 32 -15.56 -17.25 -23.20
CA HIS A 32 -14.17 -16.93 -22.93
C HIS A 32 -13.68 -15.70 -23.71
N VAL A 33 -14.04 -15.59 -25.00
CA VAL A 33 -13.72 -14.42 -25.82
C VAL A 33 -14.37 -13.16 -25.24
N LEU A 34 -15.66 -13.22 -24.90
CA LEU A 34 -16.36 -12.10 -24.28
C LEU A 34 -15.65 -11.66 -22.99
N LEU A 35 -15.39 -12.59 -22.08
CA LEU A 35 -14.70 -12.32 -20.81
C LEU A 35 -13.34 -11.65 -21.02
N ARG A 36 -12.49 -12.18 -21.91
CA ARG A 36 -11.17 -11.61 -22.18
C ARG A 36 -11.20 -10.26 -22.90
N THR A 37 -12.28 -9.97 -23.63
CA THR A 37 -12.45 -8.66 -24.28
C THR A 37 -12.96 -7.57 -23.35
N THR A 38 -13.68 -7.94 -22.28
CA THR A 38 -14.23 -6.98 -21.31
C THR A 38 -13.36 -6.82 -20.07
N THR A 39 -12.58 -7.85 -19.72
CA THR A 39 -11.80 -7.90 -18.48
C THR A 39 -10.35 -8.31 -18.81
N PRO A 40 -9.39 -7.39 -18.65
CA PRO A 40 -7.99 -7.75 -18.78
C PRO A 40 -7.57 -8.71 -17.68
N TYR A 41 -6.70 -9.68 -18.01
CA TYR A 41 -6.19 -10.67 -17.05
C TYR A 41 -7.31 -11.46 -16.34
N ALA A 42 -8.32 -11.89 -17.10
CA ALA A 42 -9.49 -12.61 -16.56
C ALA A 42 -9.22 -14.08 -16.21
N TRP A 43 -8.08 -14.38 -15.58
CA TRP A 43 -7.72 -15.68 -15.02
C TRP A 43 -7.17 -15.51 -13.60
N GLY A 44 -6.99 -16.60 -12.88
CA GLY A 44 -6.53 -16.59 -11.49
C GLY A 44 -7.62 -17.02 -10.52
N PHE A 45 -7.35 -16.83 -9.24
CA PHE A 45 -8.20 -17.25 -8.14
C PHE A 45 -9.09 -16.10 -7.66
N ALA A 46 -10.38 -16.39 -7.49
CA ALA A 46 -11.28 -15.56 -6.70
C ALA A 46 -11.20 -15.93 -5.21
N GLU A 47 -11.06 -17.23 -4.92
CA GLU A 47 -10.84 -17.78 -3.58
C GLU A 47 -9.76 -18.86 -3.67
N LEU A 48 -8.84 -18.86 -2.69
CA LEU A 48 -7.81 -19.90 -2.55
C LEU A 48 -7.48 -20.11 -1.08
N GLU A 49 -7.66 -21.34 -0.61
CA GLU A 49 -7.34 -21.75 0.75
C GLU A 49 -6.51 -23.04 0.74
N ILE A 50 -5.33 -22.97 1.36
CA ILE A 50 -4.40 -24.09 1.51
C ILE A 50 -4.60 -24.71 2.89
N ASP A 51 -4.61 -26.03 2.96
CA ASP A 51 -4.70 -26.76 4.22
C ASP A 51 -3.41 -26.64 5.04
N ALA A 52 -3.47 -25.85 6.11
CA ALA A 52 -2.35 -25.66 7.02
C ALA A 52 -1.94 -26.95 7.77
N ALA A 53 -2.88 -27.88 8.01
CA ALA A 53 -2.58 -29.15 8.65
C ALA A 53 -1.79 -30.07 7.71
N ALA A 54 -2.16 -30.13 6.43
CA ALA A 54 -1.41 -30.89 5.42
C ALA A 54 0.06 -30.43 5.31
N LEU A 55 0.32 -29.12 5.43
CA LEU A 55 1.69 -28.58 5.42
C LEU A 55 2.56 -29.13 6.56
N THR A 56 1.98 -29.48 7.70
CA THR A 56 2.72 -30.11 8.82
C THR A 56 3.12 -31.55 8.52
N LEU A 57 2.50 -32.19 7.54
CA LEU A 57 2.71 -33.58 7.15
C LEU A 57 3.60 -33.73 5.91
N GLY A 58 4.24 -32.65 5.44
CA GLY A 58 5.06 -32.69 4.23
C GLY A 58 4.26 -32.63 2.93
N LYS A 59 2.97 -32.24 3.00
CA LYS A 59 2.05 -32.21 1.85
C LYS A 59 1.51 -30.81 1.60
N LEU A 60 1.11 -30.53 0.36
CA LEU A 60 0.27 -29.37 0.04
C LEU A 60 -1.09 -29.88 -0.43
N ALA A 61 -2.14 -29.43 0.24
CA ALA A 61 -3.54 -29.71 -0.10
C ALA A 61 -4.35 -28.42 -0.10
N LEU A 62 -5.46 -28.41 -0.82
CA LEU A 62 -6.38 -27.28 -0.87
C LEU A 62 -7.63 -27.60 -0.05
N VAL A 63 -8.20 -26.57 0.59
CA VAL A 63 -9.52 -26.63 1.25
C VAL A 63 -10.59 -26.02 0.34
N ARG A 64 -10.22 -24.98 -0.39
CA ARG A 64 -11.10 -24.21 -1.27
C ARG A 64 -10.30 -23.65 -2.45
N ALA A 65 -10.86 -23.73 -3.65
CA ALA A 65 -10.33 -23.03 -4.81
C ALA A 65 -11.45 -22.66 -5.78
N VAL A 66 -11.59 -21.36 -6.09
CA VAL A 66 -12.51 -20.83 -7.10
C VAL A 66 -11.74 -19.96 -8.04
N GLY A 67 -11.99 -20.08 -9.33
CA GLY A 67 -11.34 -19.20 -10.28
C GLY A 67 -11.54 -19.58 -11.72
N VAL A 68 -10.63 -19.07 -12.55
CA VAL A 68 -10.64 -19.27 -13.99
C VAL A 68 -9.21 -19.55 -14.45
N PHE A 69 -9.00 -20.64 -15.19
CA PHE A 69 -7.73 -20.92 -15.86
C PHE A 69 -7.49 -19.97 -17.03
N GLY A 70 -6.23 -19.86 -17.48
CA GLY A 70 -5.85 -19.01 -18.61
C GLY A 70 -6.57 -19.34 -19.93
N ASP A 71 -7.05 -20.58 -20.08
CA ASP A 71 -7.86 -21.03 -21.23
C ASP A 71 -9.36 -20.71 -21.12
N GLY A 72 -9.80 -20.08 -20.02
CA GLY A 72 -11.17 -19.66 -19.78
C GLY A 72 -12.02 -20.63 -18.96
N THR A 73 -11.45 -21.75 -18.54
CA THR A 73 -12.22 -22.75 -17.80
C THR A 73 -12.39 -22.32 -16.37
N VAL A 74 -13.65 -22.19 -15.98
CA VAL A 74 -14.05 -21.89 -14.61
C VAL A 74 -13.95 -23.15 -13.76
N PHE A 75 -13.68 -22.99 -12.47
CA PHE A 75 -13.69 -24.09 -11.51
C PHE A 75 -14.23 -23.59 -10.18
N ASP A 76 -14.92 -24.48 -9.47
CA ASP A 76 -15.35 -24.27 -8.09
C ASP A 76 -15.15 -25.56 -7.30
N MET A 77 -14.11 -25.60 -6.47
CA MET A 77 -13.73 -26.74 -5.66
C MET A 77 -13.88 -26.43 -4.17
N PRO A 78 -14.67 -27.21 -3.39
CA PRO A 78 -15.31 -28.47 -3.75
C PRO A 78 -16.78 -28.38 -4.25
N ALA A 79 -17.35 -27.19 -4.49
CA ALA A 79 -18.81 -27.08 -4.65
C ALA A 79 -19.35 -27.68 -5.96
N VAL A 80 -18.55 -27.65 -7.03
CA VAL A 80 -18.89 -28.22 -8.35
C VAL A 80 -17.91 -29.34 -8.71
N ASP A 81 -16.62 -29.09 -8.56
CA ASP A 81 -15.52 -29.98 -8.90
C ASP A 81 -14.84 -30.53 -7.63
N PRO A 82 -14.27 -31.74 -7.64
CA PRO A 82 -13.51 -32.25 -6.51
C PRO A 82 -12.22 -31.46 -6.31
N LEU A 83 -11.76 -31.37 -5.06
CA LEU A 83 -10.41 -30.87 -4.76
C LEU A 83 -9.36 -31.81 -5.38
N PRO A 84 -8.24 -31.28 -5.92
CA PRO A 84 -7.17 -32.12 -6.46
C PRO A 84 -6.53 -32.95 -5.34
N GLU A 85 -5.95 -34.09 -5.70
CA GLU A 85 -5.19 -34.91 -4.77
C GLU A 85 -4.02 -34.11 -4.16
N PRO A 86 -3.78 -34.22 -2.84
CA PRO A 86 -2.64 -33.57 -2.20
C PRO A 86 -1.31 -33.97 -2.83
N ILE A 87 -0.39 -33.02 -2.99
CA ILE A 87 0.96 -33.28 -3.48
C ILE A 87 1.92 -33.50 -2.30
N ASP A 88 2.68 -34.58 -2.34
CA ASP A 88 3.82 -34.81 -1.45
C ASP A 88 5.00 -33.91 -1.86
N ILE A 89 5.49 -33.10 -0.92
CA ILE A 89 6.62 -32.20 -1.15
C ILE A 89 7.92 -32.97 -0.88
N PRO A 90 8.79 -33.17 -1.90
CA PRO A 90 10.06 -33.87 -1.70
C PRO A 90 10.95 -33.17 -0.67
N SER A 91 11.68 -33.93 0.15
CA SER A 91 12.61 -33.36 1.15
C SER A 91 13.73 -32.50 0.54
N GLY A 92 14.08 -32.75 -0.72
CA GLY A 92 15.07 -31.97 -1.47
C GLY A 92 14.52 -30.72 -2.16
N MET A 93 13.20 -30.50 -2.17
CA MET A 93 12.57 -29.37 -2.86
C MET A 93 12.92 -28.06 -2.15
N ARG A 94 13.44 -27.10 -2.92
CA ARG A 94 13.80 -25.76 -2.44
C ARG A 94 13.45 -24.71 -3.46
N ASP A 95 12.86 -23.62 -2.99
CA ASP A 95 12.53 -22.43 -3.76
C ASP A 95 11.76 -22.69 -5.07
N GLU A 96 10.87 -23.69 -5.06
CA GLU A 96 10.14 -24.16 -6.24
C GLU A 96 8.63 -23.92 -6.09
N ALA A 97 7.98 -23.55 -7.21
CA ALA A 97 6.55 -23.25 -7.23
C ALA A 97 5.71 -24.53 -7.36
N VAL A 98 4.54 -24.52 -6.70
CA VAL A 98 3.48 -25.50 -6.89
C VAL A 98 2.33 -24.83 -7.64
N VAL A 99 1.79 -25.53 -8.63
CA VAL A 99 0.73 -25.04 -9.50
C VAL A 99 -0.50 -25.93 -9.42
N LEU A 100 -1.68 -25.31 -9.58
CA LEU A 100 -2.89 -26.00 -9.97
C LEU A 100 -2.83 -26.22 -11.47
N ALA A 101 -2.98 -27.44 -11.92
CA ALA A 101 -2.90 -27.80 -13.33
C ALA A 101 -4.15 -28.52 -13.82
N LEU A 102 -4.47 -28.31 -15.09
CA LEU A 102 -5.54 -28.99 -15.80
C LEU A 102 -5.08 -29.29 -17.24
N PRO A 103 -5.34 -30.48 -17.82
CA PRO A 103 -4.91 -30.78 -19.18
C PRO A 103 -5.48 -29.79 -20.19
N LEU A 104 -4.64 -29.21 -21.03
CA LEU A 104 -4.99 -28.18 -21.99
C LEU A 104 -5.94 -28.71 -23.07
N ARG A 105 -7.01 -27.96 -23.38
CA ARG A 105 -7.94 -28.29 -24.47
C ARG A 105 -7.23 -28.28 -25.83
N ARG A 106 -7.13 -29.45 -26.48
CA ARG A 106 -6.50 -29.63 -27.80
C ARG A 106 -7.44 -30.36 -28.76
N ALA A 107 -7.44 -29.94 -30.03
CA ALA A 107 -8.23 -30.62 -31.06
C ALA A 107 -7.72 -32.06 -31.25
N GLY A 108 -8.63 -33.03 -31.19
CA GLY A 108 -8.31 -34.45 -31.32
C GLY A 108 -7.84 -35.15 -30.03
N ALA A 109 -7.63 -34.40 -28.94
CA ALA A 109 -7.42 -35.00 -27.62
C ALA A 109 -8.74 -35.48 -27.02
N ARG A 110 -8.69 -36.55 -26.22
CA ARG A 110 -9.84 -37.02 -25.43
C ARG A 110 -10.12 -36.00 -24.33
N GLU A 111 -11.38 -35.57 -24.19
CA GLU A 111 -11.78 -34.59 -23.17
C GLU A 111 -12.26 -35.23 -21.86
N ALA A 112 -12.69 -36.49 -21.91
CA ALA A 112 -13.12 -37.28 -20.77
C ALA A 112 -12.71 -38.74 -20.97
N ASP A 113 -12.49 -39.45 -19.86
CA ASP A 113 -12.33 -40.90 -19.86
C ASP A 113 -13.35 -41.54 -18.93
N ALA A 114 -14.12 -42.49 -19.46
CA ALA A 114 -15.13 -43.25 -18.73
C ALA A 114 -14.64 -44.66 -18.37
N GLU A 115 -13.58 -45.15 -19.03
CA GLU A 115 -13.19 -46.55 -19.03
C GLU A 115 -11.73 -46.77 -18.59
N ASP A 116 -10.83 -45.79 -18.77
CA ASP A 116 -9.41 -45.87 -18.41
C ASP A 116 -8.90 -44.67 -17.58
N TYR A 117 -7.87 -44.88 -16.77
CA TYR A 117 -7.24 -43.82 -15.97
C TYR A 117 -6.18 -43.05 -16.78
N GLU A 118 -6.51 -42.57 -17.98
CA GLU A 118 -5.58 -41.73 -18.75
C GLU A 118 -5.24 -40.45 -17.96
N GLU A 119 -3.94 -40.15 -17.83
CA GLU A 119 -3.48 -39.03 -17.01
C GLU A 119 -3.82 -37.64 -17.58
N LEU A 120 -4.09 -37.56 -18.89
CA LEU A 120 -4.23 -36.31 -19.64
C LEU A 120 -5.66 -36.05 -20.14
N VAL A 121 -6.67 -36.59 -19.47
CA VAL A 121 -8.07 -36.21 -19.72
C VAL A 121 -8.52 -35.08 -18.81
N ARG A 122 -9.34 -34.21 -19.38
CA ARG A 122 -9.74 -32.96 -18.73
C ARG A 122 -10.88 -33.16 -17.72
N HIS A 123 -11.75 -34.15 -17.97
CA HIS A 123 -12.83 -34.51 -17.06
C HIS A 123 -12.74 -35.98 -16.67
N ARG A 124 -13.03 -36.28 -15.40
CA ARG A 124 -13.39 -37.62 -14.94
C ARG A 124 -14.91 -37.78 -15.01
N VAL A 125 -15.38 -38.98 -15.33
CA VAL A 125 -16.81 -39.28 -15.39
C VAL A 125 -17.34 -39.65 -14.01
N LEU A 126 -18.46 -39.03 -13.63
CA LEU A 126 -19.24 -39.32 -12.43
C LEU A 126 -20.66 -39.70 -12.83
N GLU A 127 -21.13 -40.86 -12.40
CA GLU A 127 -22.54 -41.24 -12.55
C GLU A 127 -23.37 -40.65 -11.41
N SER A 128 -24.44 -39.92 -11.76
CA SER A 128 -25.33 -39.29 -10.78
C SER A 128 -26.78 -39.28 -11.26
N GLU A 129 -27.70 -39.51 -10.33
CA GLU A 129 -29.12 -39.24 -10.57
C GLU A 129 -29.37 -37.74 -10.58
N VAL A 130 -29.92 -37.23 -11.67
CA VAL A 130 -30.25 -35.81 -11.84
C VAL A 130 -31.77 -35.65 -11.87
N PRO A 131 -32.35 -34.84 -10.97
CA PRO A 131 -33.79 -34.60 -10.95
C PRO A 131 -34.26 -33.72 -12.12
N ASP A 132 -35.46 -34.00 -12.62
CA ASP A 132 -36.15 -33.13 -13.58
C ASP A 132 -36.76 -31.93 -12.86
N SER A 133 -36.23 -30.74 -13.15
CA SER A 133 -36.65 -29.47 -12.59
C SER A 133 -38.14 -29.12 -12.83
N ASN A 134 -38.81 -29.76 -13.80
CA ASN A 134 -40.24 -29.53 -14.08
C ASN A 134 -41.18 -30.41 -13.24
N THR A 135 -40.62 -31.38 -12.51
CA THR A 135 -41.40 -32.37 -11.75
C THR A 135 -41.22 -32.24 -10.24
N ALA A 136 -40.71 -31.10 -9.77
CA ALA A 136 -40.37 -30.90 -8.35
C ALA A 136 -39.49 -32.03 -7.76
N GLY A 137 -38.67 -32.68 -8.60
CA GLY A 137 -37.78 -33.77 -8.21
C GLY A 137 -38.42 -35.17 -8.16
N GLU A 138 -39.69 -35.33 -8.56
CA GLU A 138 -40.36 -36.64 -8.59
C GLU A 138 -39.79 -37.59 -9.65
N ARG A 139 -39.13 -37.06 -10.68
CA ARG A 139 -38.44 -37.84 -11.70
C ARG A 139 -36.96 -37.55 -11.68
N THR A 140 -36.16 -38.60 -11.78
CA THR A 140 -34.71 -38.53 -11.93
C THR A 140 -34.27 -39.30 -13.18
N ALA A 141 -33.10 -38.94 -13.71
CA ALA A 141 -32.41 -39.71 -14.74
C ALA A 141 -30.96 -39.94 -14.30
N MET A 142 -30.45 -41.15 -14.47
CA MET A 142 -29.04 -41.45 -14.27
C MET A 142 -28.24 -40.85 -15.42
N LEU A 143 -27.34 -39.92 -15.13
CA LEU A 143 -26.49 -39.23 -16.11
C LEU A 143 -25.01 -39.43 -15.78
N GLN A 144 -24.18 -39.45 -16.83
CA GLN A 144 -22.74 -39.31 -16.73
C GLN A 144 -22.36 -37.83 -16.79
N LEU A 145 -21.85 -37.31 -15.68
CA LEU A 145 -21.40 -35.93 -15.50
C LEU A 145 -19.87 -35.85 -15.57
N GLY A 146 -19.34 -34.73 -16.05
CA GLY A 146 -17.90 -34.47 -16.09
C GLY A 146 -17.45 -33.64 -14.90
N GLN A 147 -16.47 -34.13 -14.14
CA GLN A 147 -15.79 -33.38 -13.09
C GLN A 147 -14.38 -32.99 -13.55
N LEU A 148 -13.94 -31.76 -13.33
CA LEU A 148 -12.58 -31.36 -13.72
C LEU A 148 -11.52 -32.24 -13.05
N HIS A 149 -10.60 -32.74 -13.86
CA HIS A 149 -9.47 -33.56 -13.41
C HIS A 149 -8.26 -32.67 -13.12
N THR A 150 -8.38 -31.83 -12.10
CA THR A 150 -7.29 -30.94 -11.67
C THR A 150 -6.23 -31.70 -10.89
N ARG A 151 -4.99 -31.20 -10.93
CA ARG A 151 -3.85 -31.77 -10.19
C ARG A 151 -3.02 -30.67 -9.54
N LEU A 152 -2.48 -30.97 -8.38
CA LEU A 152 -1.36 -30.23 -7.81
C LEU A 152 -0.07 -30.81 -8.36
N MET A 153 0.79 -29.96 -8.93
CA MET A 153 2.07 -30.41 -9.48
C MET A 153 3.16 -29.36 -9.26
N ARG A 154 4.41 -29.80 -9.33
CA ARG A 154 5.55 -28.87 -9.30
C ARG A 154 5.60 -28.12 -10.61
N ALA A 155 5.94 -26.84 -10.56
CA ALA A 155 6.01 -26.01 -11.76
C ALA A 155 7.01 -26.56 -12.79
N GLY A 156 8.10 -27.20 -12.35
CA GLY A 156 9.08 -27.83 -13.23
C GLY A 156 8.57 -29.08 -13.97
N GLU A 157 7.47 -29.69 -13.52
CA GLU A 157 6.85 -30.87 -14.13
C GLU A 157 5.74 -30.51 -15.13
N ALA A 158 5.23 -29.27 -15.05
CA ALA A 158 4.18 -28.80 -15.93
C ALA A 158 4.72 -28.56 -17.36
N THR A 159 4.39 -29.48 -18.26
CA THR A 159 4.68 -29.35 -19.70
C THR A 159 3.64 -28.47 -20.41
N ASP A 160 3.82 -28.24 -21.71
CA ASP A 160 2.85 -27.50 -22.54
C ASP A 160 1.47 -28.17 -22.67
N ALA A 161 1.33 -29.41 -22.17
CA ALA A 161 0.10 -30.16 -22.11
C ALA A 161 -0.85 -29.68 -21.02
N TRP A 162 -0.41 -28.77 -20.15
CA TRP A 162 -1.18 -28.27 -19.02
C TRP A 162 -1.48 -26.78 -19.16
N THR A 163 -2.67 -26.36 -18.72
CA THR A 163 -2.90 -24.99 -18.29
C THR A 163 -2.73 -24.93 -16.78
N THR A 164 -2.05 -23.89 -16.27
CA THR A 164 -1.62 -23.84 -14.87
C THR A 164 -1.94 -22.50 -14.23
N LEU A 165 -2.20 -22.51 -12.92
CA LEU A 165 -2.24 -21.32 -12.06
C LEU A 165 -1.28 -21.54 -10.88
N GLY A 166 -0.40 -20.58 -10.62
CA GLY A 166 0.50 -20.65 -9.46
C GLY A 166 -0.28 -20.59 -8.15
N ILE A 167 -0.03 -21.53 -7.24
CA ILE A 167 -0.70 -21.56 -5.92
C ILE A 167 0.20 -20.94 -4.86
N ALA A 168 1.41 -21.48 -4.74
CA ALA A 168 2.36 -21.13 -3.69
C ALA A 168 3.78 -21.45 -4.13
N ARG A 169 4.76 -20.88 -3.44
CA ARG A 169 6.17 -21.24 -3.57
C ARG A 169 6.66 -21.93 -2.30
N VAL A 170 7.22 -23.12 -2.45
CA VAL A 170 7.83 -23.87 -1.34
C VAL A 170 9.25 -23.38 -1.16
N LEU A 171 9.56 -22.83 0.01
CA LEU A 171 10.93 -22.44 0.36
C LEU A 171 11.76 -23.67 0.71
N GLU A 172 11.25 -24.51 1.60
CA GLU A 172 11.87 -25.77 1.99
C GLU A 172 10.87 -26.69 2.69
N ARG A 173 11.18 -27.99 2.74
CA ARG A 173 10.61 -28.94 3.71
C ARG A 173 11.62 -29.15 4.83
N ARG A 174 11.21 -28.86 6.05
CA ARG A 174 12.03 -29.01 7.26
C ARG A 174 12.18 -30.47 7.67
N VAL A 175 13.12 -30.72 8.59
CA VAL A 175 13.44 -32.06 9.09
C VAL A 175 12.27 -32.69 9.86
N ASP A 176 11.41 -31.87 10.46
CA ASP A 176 10.17 -32.27 11.13
C ASP A 176 8.99 -32.50 10.17
N ASN A 177 9.26 -32.55 8.85
CA ASN A 177 8.31 -32.62 7.74
C ASN A 177 7.48 -31.37 7.49
N GLN A 178 7.63 -30.29 8.25
CA GLN A 178 6.88 -29.06 7.99
C GLN A 178 7.30 -28.42 6.66
N VAL A 179 6.34 -28.15 5.79
CA VAL A 179 6.54 -27.40 4.55
C VAL A 179 6.45 -25.91 4.85
N LEU A 180 7.51 -25.17 4.52
CA LEU A 180 7.54 -23.71 4.64
C LEU A 180 7.24 -23.09 3.28
N LEU A 181 6.15 -22.32 3.21
CA LEU A 181 5.76 -21.56 2.02
C LEU A 181 6.29 -20.13 2.09
N ASP A 182 6.61 -19.54 0.93
CA ASP A 182 6.87 -18.10 0.82
C ASP A 182 5.56 -17.32 1.03
N ARG A 183 5.41 -16.75 2.23
CA ARG A 183 4.22 -15.96 2.61
C ARG A 183 4.05 -14.69 1.78
N ALA A 184 5.09 -14.27 1.08
CA ALA A 184 5.10 -13.03 0.35
C ALA A 184 4.90 -13.26 -1.16
N MET A 185 4.83 -14.52 -1.61
CA MET A 185 4.34 -14.90 -2.93
C MET A 185 2.84 -14.61 -3.02
N LEU A 186 2.40 -14.13 -4.18
CA LEU A 186 0.99 -13.88 -4.47
C LEU A 186 0.61 -14.67 -5.72
N PRO A 187 -0.45 -15.49 -5.67
CA PRO A 187 -0.97 -16.15 -6.86
C PRO A 187 -1.62 -15.13 -7.81
N PRO A 188 -1.92 -15.48 -9.07
CA PRO A 188 -2.79 -14.67 -9.91
C PRO A 188 -4.19 -14.60 -9.28
N LEU A 189 -4.75 -13.40 -9.14
CA LEU A 189 -5.98 -13.16 -8.40
C LEU A 189 -6.98 -12.39 -9.26
N LEU A 190 -8.24 -12.83 -9.23
CA LEU A 190 -9.37 -12.13 -9.81
C LEU A 190 -9.95 -11.07 -8.87
N ASP A 191 -9.71 -11.23 -7.56
CA ASP A 191 -10.12 -10.30 -6.51
C ASP A 191 -9.01 -10.11 -5.46
N VAL A 192 -8.78 -8.88 -5.05
CA VAL A 192 -7.92 -8.52 -3.92
C VAL A 192 -8.37 -9.19 -2.63
N ALA A 193 -9.68 -9.40 -2.44
CA ALA A 193 -10.19 -10.10 -1.27
C ALA A 193 -9.76 -11.58 -1.21
N GLY A 194 -9.39 -12.18 -2.36
CA GLY A 194 -8.98 -13.58 -2.45
C GLY A 194 -7.64 -13.91 -1.81
N HIS A 195 -6.87 -12.92 -1.34
CA HIS A 195 -5.62 -13.17 -0.62
C HIS A 195 -5.32 -12.11 0.45
N ALA A 196 -5.03 -12.56 1.67
CA ALA A 196 -4.89 -11.69 2.84
C ALA A 196 -3.78 -10.62 2.70
N VAL A 197 -2.64 -10.95 2.06
CA VAL A 197 -1.50 -10.03 1.93
C VAL A 197 -1.84 -8.79 1.10
N ILE A 198 -2.45 -8.98 -0.08
CA ILE A 198 -2.80 -7.84 -0.95
C ILE A 198 -3.99 -7.05 -0.38
N ARG A 199 -4.92 -7.73 0.31
CA ARG A 199 -5.97 -7.06 1.08
C ARG A 199 -5.39 -6.18 2.19
N ALA A 200 -4.43 -6.70 2.95
CA ALA A 200 -3.75 -5.94 4.00
C ALA A 200 -3.03 -4.71 3.44
N TRP A 201 -2.42 -4.79 2.25
CA TRP A 201 -1.84 -3.62 1.59
C TRP A 201 -2.86 -2.53 1.24
N LEU A 202 -4.06 -2.92 0.81
CA LEU A 202 -5.14 -1.96 0.54
C LEU A 202 -5.61 -1.27 1.83
N ASP A 203 -5.82 -2.05 2.89
CA ASP A 203 -6.28 -1.52 4.18
C ASP A 203 -5.21 -0.64 4.85
N GLU A 204 -3.94 -1.05 4.79
CA GLU A 204 -2.79 -0.28 5.27
C GLU A 204 -2.69 1.07 4.53
N LEU A 205 -2.76 1.06 3.20
CA LEU A 205 -2.68 2.28 2.40
C LEU A 205 -3.83 3.24 2.72
N LEU A 206 -5.05 2.72 2.88
CA LEU A 206 -6.20 3.52 3.28
C LEU A 206 -6.01 4.10 4.70
N GLY A 207 -5.47 3.31 5.64
CA GLY A 207 -5.14 3.78 6.98
C GLY A 207 -4.12 4.91 6.97
N LEU A 208 -3.04 4.76 6.18
CA LEU A 208 -2.03 5.80 6.00
C LEU A 208 -2.62 7.07 5.40
N LEU A 209 -3.49 6.96 4.39
CA LEU A 209 -4.15 8.13 3.80
C LEU A 209 -5.02 8.88 4.80
N ARG A 210 -5.82 8.17 5.62
CA ARG A 210 -6.65 8.80 6.67
C ARG A 210 -5.83 9.54 7.70
N GLN A 211 -4.82 8.87 8.27
CA GLN A 211 -3.91 9.48 9.24
C GLN A 211 -3.25 10.74 8.65
N ARG A 212 -2.92 10.70 7.36
CA ARG A 212 -2.36 11.84 6.64
C ARG A 212 -3.33 12.97 6.40
N GLY A 213 -4.55 12.65 5.98
CA GLY A 213 -5.61 13.62 5.77
C GLY A 213 -5.88 14.41 7.04
N GLU A 214 -6.04 13.72 8.17
CA GLU A 214 -6.27 14.34 9.48
C GLU A 214 -5.11 15.26 9.90
N ALA A 215 -3.86 14.78 9.79
CA ALA A 215 -2.68 15.57 10.17
C ALA A 215 -2.48 16.82 9.29
N LEU A 216 -2.79 16.74 7.99
CA LEU A 216 -2.71 17.87 7.07
C LEU A 216 -3.88 18.85 7.28
N ALA A 217 -5.10 18.36 7.47
CA ALA A 217 -6.27 19.19 7.73
C ALA A 217 -6.13 19.99 9.03
N GLY A 218 -5.62 19.37 10.09
CA GLY A 218 -5.34 20.07 11.36
C GLY A 218 -4.31 21.19 11.23
N ARG A 219 -3.38 21.12 10.28
CA ARG A 219 -2.42 22.21 10.02
C ARG A 219 -3.06 23.41 9.34
N MET A 220 -4.04 23.17 8.46
CA MET A 220 -4.72 24.25 7.73
C MET A 220 -5.60 25.11 8.66
N THR A 221 -6.10 24.56 9.77
CA THR A 221 -6.95 25.31 10.73
C THR A 221 -6.15 26.17 11.71
N GLN A 222 -4.85 25.91 11.88
CA GLN A 222 -4.00 26.66 12.84
C GLN A 222 -3.52 28.03 12.33
N GLY A 223 -3.95 28.46 11.14
CA GLY A 223 -3.67 29.80 10.60
C GLY A 223 -2.22 29.96 10.11
N GLY A 224 -2.02 29.78 8.80
CA GLY A 224 -0.75 30.05 8.13
C GLY A 224 -0.64 31.50 7.64
N THR A 225 0.59 32.00 7.52
CA THR A 225 0.88 33.36 7.05
C THR A 225 0.92 33.48 5.52
N GLY A 226 0.42 32.50 4.76
CA GLY A 226 0.26 32.59 3.30
C GLY A 226 1.54 32.30 2.49
N GLY A 227 2.29 31.25 2.84
CA GLY A 227 3.59 30.91 2.22
C GLY A 227 3.58 29.78 1.19
N VAL A 228 4.68 29.62 0.45
CA VAL A 228 4.86 28.52 -0.53
C VAL A 228 4.75 27.13 0.11
N ALA A 229 5.19 26.98 1.36
CA ALA A 229 5.06 25.73 2.12
C ALA A 229 3.60 25.36 2.41
N GLU A 230 2.76 26.36 2.70
CA GLU A 230 1.33 26.17 2.95
C GLU A 230 0.59 25.74 1.67
N ILE A 231 0.97 26.30 0.52
CA ILE A 231 0.46 25.85 -0.78
C ILE A 231 0.84 24.39 -1.05
N ALA A 232 2.09 24.00 -0.75
CA ALA A 232 2.53 22.62 -0.92
C ALA A 232 1.76 21.65 0.00
N ASP A 233 1.58 22.01 1.27
CA ASP A 233 0.75 21.24 2.22
C ASP A 233 -0.70 21.12 1.74
N PHE A 234 -1.29 22.22 1.23
CA PHE A 234 -2.63 22.20 0.67
C PHE A 234 -2.74 21.30 -0.57
N MET A 235 -1.77 21.36 -1.49
CA MET A 235 -1.72 20.48 -2.66
C MET A 235 -1.58 19.01 -2.26
N LEU A 236 -0.78 18.72 -1.23
CA LEU A 236 -0.65 17.37 -0.70
C LEU A 236 -1.96 16.90 -0.05
N LEU A 237 -2.61 17.77 0.74
CA LEU A 237 -3.92 17.48 1.33
C LEU A 237 -4.97 17.19 0.26
N GLN A 238 -4.99 17.96 -0.84
CA GLN A 238 -5.88 17.72 -1.97
C GLN A 238 -5.63 16.34 -2.59
N ALA A 239 -4.37 15.96 -2.80
CA ALA A 239 -4.00 14.64 -3.33
C ALA A 239 -4.41 13.52 -2.37
N VAL A 240 -4.15 13.68 -1.06
CA VAL A 240 -4.54 12.71 -0.03
C VAL A 240 -6.05 12.55 0.03
N ASN A 241 -6.82 13.63 0.13
CA ASN A 241 -8.29 13.57 0.22
C ASN A 241 -8.92 12.89 -0.99
N ARG A 242 -8.43 13.20 -2.21
CA ARG A 242 -8.90 12.56 -3.43
C ARG A 242 -8.68 11.05 -3.38
N ASN A 243 -7.46 10.63 -3.02
CA ASN A 243 -7.10 9.23 -3.04
C ASN A 243 -7.76 8.47 -1.87
N GLU A 244 -7.87 9.07 -0.68
CA GLU A 244 -8.59 8.45 0.45
C GLU A 244 -10.01 8.07 0.06
N ALA A 245 -10.76 8.97 -0.58
CA ALA A 245 -12.12 8.68 -1.04
C ALA A 245 -12.18 7.50 -2.04
N VAL A 246 -11.23 7.46 -2.98
CA VAL A 246 -11.13 6.36 -3.96
C VAL A 246 -10.79 5.04 -3.27
N PHE A 247 -9.73 5.00 -2.45
CA PHE A 247 -9.33 3.77 -1.75
C PHE A 247 -10.37 3.30 -0.73
N ALA A 248 -11.11 4.22 -0.09
CA ALA A 248 -12.24 3.88 0.77
C ALA A 248 -13.38 3.20 0.02
N HIS A 249 -13.66 3.62 -1.22
CA HIS A 249 -14.60 2.93 -2.10
C HIS A 249 -14.08 1.55 -2.50
N LEU A 250 -12.82 1.46 -2.98
CA LEU A 250 -12.20 0.20 -3.40
C LEU A 250 -12.19 -0.84 -2.27
N ALA A 251 -11.89 -0.43 -1.03
CA ALA A 251 -11.88 -1.30 0.13
C ALA A 251 -13.24 -1.90 0.48
N LYS A 252 -14.34 -1.29 0.00
CA LYS A 252 -15.73 -1.74 0.18
C LYS A 252 -16.34 -2.35 -1.09
N SER A 253 -15.64 -2.32 -2.22
CA SER A 253 -16.13 -2.91 -3.46
C SER A 253 -16.34 -4.40 -3.28
N ALA A 254 -17.45 -4.94 -3.77
CA ALA A 254 -17.76 -6.36 -3.68
C ALA A 254 -16.77 -7.24 -4.44
N MET A 255 -16.17 -6.70 -5.51
CA MET A 255 -15.08 -7.35 -6.25
C MET A 255 -14.09 -6.28 -6.69
N LEU A 256 -12.80 -6.50 -6.41
CA LEU A 256 -11.74 -5.58 -6.80
C LEU A 256 -10.62 -6.35 -7.51
N HIS A 257 -10.57 -6.25 -8.84
CA HIS A 257 -9.47 -6.85 -9.59
C HIS A 257 -8.11 -6.18 -9.23
N PRO A 258 -7.03 -6.93 -8.96
CA PRO A 258 -5.74 -6.39 -8.53
C PRO A 258 -5.16 -5.35 -9.49
N ARG A 259 -5.33 -5.53 -10.81
CA ARG A 259 -4.91 -4.51 -11.80
C ARG A 259 -5.48 -3.12 -11.48
N LYS A 260 -6.75 -3.01 -11.10
CA LYS A 260 -7.38 -1.72 -10.80
C LYS A 260 -6.78 -1.10 -9.55
N PHE A 261 -6.53 -1.91 -8.52
CA PHE A 261 -5.81 -1.47 -7.33
C PHE A 261 -4.40 -0.96 -7.70
N PHE A 262 -3.64 -1.73 -8.48
CA PHE A 262 -2.31 -1.36 -8.94
C PHE A 262 -2.29 -0.02 -9.70
N GLU A 263 -3.22 0.18 -10.63
CA GLU A 263 -3.34 1.42 -11.39
C GLU A 263 -3.61 2.64 -10.49
N GLN A 264 -4.48 2.50 -9.47
CA GLN A 264 -4.70 3.60 -8.52
C GLN A 264 -3.49 3.84 -7.61
N ALA A 265 -2.81 2.77 -7.16
CA ALA A 265 -1.60 2.88 -6.36
C ALA A 265 -0.46 3.58 -7.12
N LEU A 266 -0.29 3.26 -8.41
CA LEU A 266 0.66 3.95 -9.29
C LEU A 266 0.30 5.43 -9.47
N GLY A 267 -0.97 5.75 -9.66
CA GLY A 267 -1.45 7.14 -9.75
C GLY A 267 -1.07 7.95 -8.51
N LEU A 268 -1.38 7.42 -7.33
CA LEU A 268 -1.00 8.04 -6.05
C LEU A 268 0.53 8.18 -5.90
N ALA A 269 1.30 7.13 -6.22
CA ALA A 269 2.76 7.18 -6.14
C ALA A 269 3.36 8.24 -7.07
N GLY A 270 2.76 8.43 -8.26
CA GLY A 270 3.10 9.49 -9.20
C GLY A 270 2.82 10.89 -8.65
N GLU A 271 1.67 11.11 -8.02
CA GLU A 271 1.32 12.39 -7.40
C GLU A 271 2.25 12.71 -6.23
N LEU A 272 2.45 11.76 -5.31
CA LEU A 272 3.32 11.91 -4.14
C LEU A 272 4.78 12.15 -4.50
N ALA A 273 5.22 11.71 -5.68
CA ALA A 273 6.58 11.95 -6.16
C ALA A 273 6.97 13.43 -6.24
N SER A 274 5.98 14.31 -6.46
CA SER A 274 6.20 15.76 -6.56
C SER A 274 6.69 16.38 -5.24
N PHE A 275 6.43 15.71 -4.11
CA PHE A 275 6.75 16.19 -2.77
C PHE A 275 8.05 15.60 -2.21
N ARG A 276 8.74 14.75 -2.98
CA ARG A 276 10.05 14.20 -2.64
C ARG A 276 11.19 15.05 -3.19
N ASP A 277 12.41 14.83 -2.70
CA ASP A 277 13.61 15.56 -3.16
C ASP A 277 13.84 15.49 -4.67
N SER A 278 13.63 14.30 -5.27
CA SER A 278 13.80 14.12 -6.72
C SER A 278 12.72 14.81 -7.55
N ARG A 279 11.56 15.11 -6.95
CA ARG A 279 10.35 15.67 -7.58
C ARG A 279 9.88 14.92 -8.83
N ARG A 280 10.30 13.66 -8.99
CA ARG A 280 10.02 12.83 -10.16
C ARG A 280 9.67 11.41 -9.73
N VAL A 281 8.72 10.83 -10.47
CA VAL A 281 8.25 9.46 -10.24
C VAL A 281 9.40 8.46 -10.40
N ALA A 282 9.41 7.46 -9.54
CA ALA A 282 10.33 6.33 -9.66
C ALA A 282 9.96 5.50 -10.90
N ARG A 283 10.92 4.74 -11.42
CA ARG A 283 10.62 3.76 -12.48
C ARG A 283 10.11 2.48 -11.82
N PHE A 284 8.81 2.26 -11.92
CA PHE A 284 8.18 1.01 -11.51
C PHE A 284 8.18 0.00 -12.68
N GLY A 285 8.24 -1.29 -12.35
CA GLY A 285 8.08 -2.37 -13.33
C GLY A 285 6.65 -2.46 -13.89
N PRO A 286 6.43 -3.25 -14.95
CA PRO A 286 5.09 -3.47 -15.48
C PRO A 286 4.22 -4.28 -14.52
N TYR A 287 2.90 -4.23 -14.71
CA TYR A 287 1.98 -5.15 -14.05
C TYR A 287 2.13 -6.55 -14.66
N ILE A 288 2.51 -7.52 -13.83
CA ILE A 288 2.64 -8.94 -14.16
C ILE A 288 1.61 -9.68 -13.32
N HIS A 289 0.54 -10.15 -13.97
CA HIS A 289 -0.59 -10.75 -13.26
C HIS A 289 -0.23 -12.05 -12.54
N ASP A 290 0.62 -12.87 -13.16
CA ASP A 290 1.11 -14.14 -12.60
C ASP A 290 2.20 -13.93 -11.53
N ASP A 291 2.66 -12.68 -11.31
CA ASP A 291 3.57 -12.30 -10.23
C ASP A 291 3.19 -10.92 -9.67
N LEU A 292 2.07 -10.90 -8.93
CA LEU A 292 1.56 -9.68 -8.31
C LEU A 292 2.55 -9.11 -7.29
N ALA A 293 3.32 -9.95 -6.60
CA ALA A 293 4.28 -9.51 -5.60
C ALA A 293 5.39 -8.66 -6.23
N MET A 294 5.96 -9.10 -7.36
CA MET A 294 6.96 -8.34 -8.10
C MET A 294 6.42 -6.99 -8.58
N SER A 295 5.15 -6.95 -8.98
CA SER A 295 4.48 -5.75 -9.45
C SER A 295 4.23 -4.75 -8.32
N PHE A 296 3.61 -5.21 -7.22
CA PHE A 296 3.08 -4.34 -6.17
C PHE A 296 4.14 -3.87 -5.17
N ARG A 297 5.08 -4.73 -4.75
CA ARG A 297 5.99 -4.41 -3.64
C ARG A 297 6.74 -3.09 -3.83
N PRO A 298 7.36 -2.81 -5.00
CA PRO A 298 8.08 -1.54 -5.20
C PRO A 298 7.17 -0.31 -5.04
N VAL A 299 5.92 -0.42 -5.48
CA VAL A 299 4.92 0.67 -5.39
C VAL A 299 4.47 0.85 -3.94
N MET A 300 4.13 -0.25 -3.25
CA MET A 300 3.69 -0.19 -1.85
C MET A 300 4.78 0.37 -0.93
N ASP A 301 6.04 -0.03 -1.14
CA ASP A 301 7.16 0.48 -0.36
C ASP A 301 7.41 1.98 -0.62
N ASP A 302 7.25 2.43 -1.86
CA ASP A 302 7.34 3.85 -2.20
C ASP A 302 6.22 4.68 -1.56
N LEU A 303 4.99 4.16 -1.57
CA LEU A 303 3.84 4.78 -0.94
C LEU A 303 4.00 4.88 0.57
N ARG A 304 4.44 3.80 1.24
CA ARG A 304 4.74 3.79 2.67
C ARG A 304 5.76 4.87 3.03
N ARG A 305 6.88 4.94 2.31
CA ARG A 305 7.91 5.96 2.54
C ARG A 305 7.35 7.37 2.31
N SER A 306 6.65 7.60 1.19
CA SER A 306 6.12 8.92 0.83
C SER A 306 5.07 9.41 1.85
N LEU A 307 4.19 8.52 2.29
CA LEU A 307 3.20 8.77 3.34
C LEU A 307 3.80 8.66 4.75
N SER A 308 5.11 8.50 4.93
CA SER A 308 5.79 8.54 6.25
C SER A 308 6.69 9.78 6.38
N MET A 309 7.42 10.15 5.32
CA MET A 309 8.36 11.28 5.33
C MET A 309 7.71 12.64 5.65
N VAL A 310 6.46 12.88 5.25
CA VAL A 310 5.84 14.21 5.43
C VAL A 310 5.28 14.42 6.86
N LEU A 311 5.46 13.48 7.79
CA LEU A 311 4.87 13.54 9.17
C LEU A 311 5.86 14.16 10.14
N GLU A 312 7.13 14.26 9.76
CA GLU A 312 8.16 14.85 10.60
C GLU A 312 7.99 16.36 10.56
N GLN A 313 7.34 16.89 11.61
CA GLN A 313 7.36 18.30 11.97
C GLN A 313 8.81 18.71 12.21
N SER A 314 9.51 19.07 11.14
CA SER A 314 10.88 19.53 11.24
C SER A 314 10.98 20.86 11.98
N ALA A 315 9.88 21.61 12.14
CA ALA A 315 9.83 22.79 13.01
C ALA A 315 8.52 22.92 13.81
N ILE A 316 8.64 23.36 15.06
CA ILE A 316 7.56 23.61 16.02
C ILE A 316 7.56 25.09 16.38
N ARG A 317 6.42 25.76 16.24
CA ARG A 317 6.24 27.13 16.73
C ARG A 317 6.13 27.12 18.24
N ILE A 318 6.85 28.01 18.91
CA ILE A 318 6.82 28.18 20.35
C ILE A 318 6.15 29.51 20.65
N ASP A 319 5.06 29.46 21.43
CA ASP A 319 4.28 30.65 21.76
C ASP A 319 5.03 31.55 22.74
N LEU A 320 5.20 32.81 22.33
CA LEU A 320 5.76 33.87 23.15
C LEU A 320 4.63 34.63 23.84
N HIS A 321 4.59 34.56 25.17
CA HIS A 321 3.62 35.25 25.99
C HIS A 321 4.21 36.57 26.50
N ASP A 322 3.56 37.69 26.17
CA ASP A 322 3.96 39.00 26.67
C ASP A 322 3.78 39.10 28.20
N ARG A 323 4.79 39.65 28.86
CA ARG A 323 4.80 39.99 30.28
C ARG A 323 5.13 41.48 30.44
N LYS A 324 5.12 41.98 31.68
CA LYS A 324 5.42 43.38 31.98
C LYS A 324 6.88 43.71 31.65
N HIS A 325 7.13 44.99 31.35
CA HIS A 325 8.48 45.57 31.17
C HIS A 325 9.30 44.97 30.01
N GLY A 326 8.67 44.71 28.85
CA GLY A 326 9.40 44.28 27.65
C GLY A 326 9.95 42.85 27.72
N VAL A 327 9.41 42.03 28.62
CA VAL A 327 9.77 40.61 28.75
C VAL A 327 8.73 39.76 28.03
N ARG A 328 9.19 38.83 27.19
CA ARG A 328 8.37 37.75 26.62
C ARG A 328 8.82 36.41 27.17
N VAL A 329 7.88 35.50 27.44
CA VAL A 329 8.17 34.18 28.01
C VAL A 329 7.65 33.09 27.09
N ALA A 330 8.48 32.09 26.84
CA ALA A 330 8.15 30.87 26.12
C ALA A 330 8.33 29.67 27.05
N VAL A 331 7.38 28.72 27.00
CA VAL A 331 7.49 27.45 27.73
C VAL A 331 7.80 26.36 26.72
N VAL A 332 8.88 25.62 26.97
CA VAL A 332 9.27 24.47 26.15
C VAL A 332 9.22 23.24 27.06
N THR A 333 8.13 22.49 27.02
CA THR A 333 7.90 21.34 27.93
C THR A 333 8.67 20.08 27.52
N ASP A 334 9.02 19.95 26.23
CA ASP A 334 9.72 18.80 25.68
C ASP A 334 11.25 18.94 25.91
N VAL A 335 11.79 18.13 26.83
CA VAL A 335 13.22 18.14 27.18
C VAL A 335 14.10 17.65 26.03
N GLU A 336 13.62 16.72 25.21
CA GLU A 336 14.38 16.26 24.03
C GLU A 336 14.49 17.39 23.00
N LEU A 337 13.44 18.20 22.85
CA LEU A 337 13.46 19.38 22.01
C LEU A 337 14.49 20.41 22.52
N GLN A 338 14.57 20.65 23.82
CA GLN A 338 15.57 21.56 24.40
C GLN A 338 17.02 21.11 24.14
N ARG A 339 17.26 19.80 24.11
CA ARG A 339 18.60 19.20 23.94
C ARG A 339 19.04 19.11 22.48
N ASN A 340 18.12 18.72 21.60
CA ASN A 340 18.47 18.30 20.25
C ASN A 340 18.04 19.29 19.17
N ALA A 341 17.08 20.18 19.43
CA ALA A 341 16.57 21.10 18.42
C ALA A 341 17.46 22.34 18.22
N THR A 342 17.40 22.88 17.00
CA THR A 342 17.91 24.21 16.69
C THR A 342 16.82 25.24 16.91
N PHE A 343 17.07 26.25 17.74
CA PHE A 343 16.09 27.29 18.05
C PHE A 343 16.33 28.53 17.19
N VAL A 344 15.27 29.01 16.53
CA VAL A 344 15.32 30.14 15.59
C VAL A 344 14.29 31.18 15.97
N LEU A 345 14.70 32.45 15.98
CA LEU A 345 13.84 33.60 16.18
C LEU A 345 13.73 34.39 14.86
N ALA A 346 12.51 34.50 14.34
CA ALA A 346 12.18 35.40 13.25
C ALA A 346 11.74 36.74 13.83
N VAL A 347 12.44 37.81 13.44
CA VAL A 347 12.25 39.16 13.98
C VAL A 347 11.87 40.10 12.86
N ASN A 348 10.75 40.79 13.00
CA ASN A 348 10.33 41.85 12.08
C ASN A 348 10.07 43.14 12.86
N ALA A 349 10.47 44.27 12.30
CA ALA A 349 10.25 45.60 12.87
C ALA A 349 10.27 46.64 11.74
N HIS A 350 9.63 47.79 11.97
CA HIS A 350 9.56 48.91 11.02
C HIS A 350 10.89 49.69 10.95
N MET A 351 11.96 49.02 10.53
CA MET A 351 13.29 49.60 10.34
C MET A 351 14.10 48.82 9.29
N PRO A 352 15.20 49.40 8.75
CA PRO A 352 16.03 48.70 7.77
C PRO A 352 16.61 47.38 8.31
N SER A 353 16.57 46.31 7.50
CA SER A 353 16.97 44.96 7.91
C SER A 353 18.43 44.88 8.40
N GLU A 354 19.34 45.64 7.79
CA GLU A 354 20.75 45.68 8.19
C GLU A 354 20.93 46.31 9.59
N ALA A 355 20.18 47.39 9.88
CA ALA A 355 20.16 48.01 11.19
C ALA A 355 19.52 47.09 12.25
N LEU A 356 18.46 46.35 11.89
CA LEU A 356 17.84 45.37 12.77
C LEU A 356 18.80 44.21 13.08
N ARG A 357 19.48 43.66 12.07
CA ARG A 357 20.49 42.61 12.21
C ARG A 357 21.65 43.01 13.13
N ALA A 358 22.12 44.26 13.04
CA ALA A 358 23.20 44.75 13.89
C ALA A 358 22.75 45.06 15.32
N ARG A 359 21.57 45.67 15.50
CA ARG A 359 21.11 46.17 16.80
C ARG A 359 20.43 45.10 17.66
N PHE A 360 19.58 44.26 17.06
CA PHE A 360 18.72 43.36 17.81
C PHE A 360 19.48 42.39 18.72
N PRO A 361 20.53 41.67 18.26
CA PRO A 361 21.30 40.76 19.11
C PRO A 361 21.95 41.43 20.32
N THR A 362 22.29 42.72 20.21
CA THR A 362 22.95 43.48 21.30
C THR A 362 21.96 44.01 22.35
N GLN A 363 20.68 44.13 21.99
CA GLN A 363 19.64 44.78 22.81
C GLN A 363 18.60 43.79 23.36
N VAL A 364 18.75 42.50 23.06
CA VAL A 364 17.95 41.42 23.62
C VAL A 364 18.78 40.58 24.59
N LYS A 365 18.17 40.22 25.71
CA LYS A 365 18.74 39.27 26.68
C LYS A 365 17.84 38.05 26.72
N ILE A 366 18.41 36.88 26.50
CA ILE A 366 17.70 35.60 26.50
C ILE A 366 18.30 34.72 27.59
N GLY A 367 17.45 34.06 28.38
CA GLY A 367 17.90 33.11 29.39
C GLY A 367 16.74 32.48 30.16
N PRO A 368 17.04 31.68 31.20
CA PRO A 368 16.02 31.13 32.09
C PRO A 368 15.16 32.22 32.72
N VAL A 369 13.85 31.97 32.86
CA VAL A 369 12.89 32.92 33.44
C VAL A 369 13.33 33.43 34.82
N GLU A 370 13.94 32.58 35.63
CA GLU A 370 14.39 32.91 36.98
C GLU A 370 15.61 33.84 36.99
N ARG A 371 16.41 33.83 35.93
CA ARG A 371 17.70 34.55 35.84
C ARG A 371 17.63 35.83 35.01
N ILE A 372 16.54 36.04 34.27
CA ILE A 372 16.43 37.18 33.33
C ILE A 372 16.60 38.54 34.02
N ARG A 373 16.09 38.68 35.25
CA ARG A 373 16.20 39.92 36.03
C ARG A 373 17.65 40.24 36.38
N ASP A 374 18.41 39.22 36.79
CA ASP A 374 19.82 39.36 37.14
C ASP A 374 20.66 39.63 35.88
N LEU A 375 20.35 38.96 34.76
CA LEU A 375 21.01 39.20 33.48
C LEU A 375 20.88 40.66 33.02
N VAL A 376 19.71 41.26 33.23
CA VAL A 376 19.45 42.67 32.88
C VAL A 376 20.13 43.62 33.87
N ASN A 377 19.92 43.43 35.18
CA ASN A 377 20.41 44.36 36.21
C ASN A 377 21.94 44.34 36.35
N LEU A 378 22.56 43.18 36.18
CA LEU A 378 24.02 42.99 36.30
C LEU A 378 24.73 43.07 34.95
N ALA A 379 24.02 43.40 33.87
CA ALA A 379 24.53 43.48 32.51
C ALA A 379 25.28 42.22 32.03
N LEU A 380 24.88 41.05 32.53
CA LEU A 380 25.52 39.78 32.18
C LEU A 380 25.15 39.34 30.75
N PRO A 381 26.01 38.55 30.09
CA PRO A 381 25.67 37.96 28.79
C PRO A 381 24.53 36.95 28.92
N GLY A 382 23.60 36.97 27.97
CA GLY A 382 22.55 35.96 27.83
C GLY A 382 22.94 34.89 26.80
N VAL A 383 21.97 34.09 26.36
CA VAL A 383 22.11 33.19 25.22
C VAL A 383 22.34 34.03 23.95
N THR A 384 23.40 33.72 23.22
CA THR A 384 23.81 34.46 22.02
C THR A 384 22.81 34.26 20.89
N LEU A 385 22.54 35.31 20.12
CA LEU A 385 21.80 35.27 18.86
C LEU A 385 22.74 35.49 17.69
N THR A 386 22.76 34.55 16.75
CA THR A 386 23.59 34.63 15.54
C THR A 386 22.71 34.89 14.33
N PRO A 387 22.93 35.99 13.57
CA PRO A 387 22.14 36.29 12.39
C PRO A 387 22.35 35.24 11.30
N MET A 388 21.26 34.71 10.76
CA MET A 388 21.27 33.74 9.66
C MET A 388 21.16 34.48 8.32
N PRO A 389 21.94 34.11 7.29
CA PRO A 389 21.89 34.76 5.98
C PRO A 389 20.58 34.47 5.23
N VAL A 390 20.02 33.28 5.42
CA VAL A 390 18.82 32.78 4.74
C VAL A 390 17.88 32.14 5.78
N ALA A 391 16.57 32.26 5.57
CA ALA A 391 15.58 31.57 6.38
C ALA A 391 15.76 30.03 6.28
N PRO A 392 15.70 29.30 7.41
CA PRO A 392 15.63 27.84 7.39
C PRO A 392 14.45 27.35 6.54
N ARG A 393 14.65 26.26 5.80
CA ARG A 393 13.61 25.68 4.92
C ARG A 393 12.43 25.09 5.68
N GLN A 394 12.65 24.77 6.95
CA GLN A 394 11.71 24.10 7.84
C GLN A 394 10.69 25.06 8.46
N ILE A 395 10.95 26.38 8.45
CA ILE A 395 10.05 27.40 9.03
C ILE A 395 9.43 28.27 7.93
N PRO A 396 8.21 28.79 8.13
CA PRO A 396 7.58 29.71 7.18
C PRO A 396 8.46 30.94 6.88
N PHE A 397 8.51 31.31 5.60
CA PHE A 397 9.16 32.55 5.18
C PHE A 397 8.26 33.75 5.50
N HIS A 398 8.76 34.68 6.30
CA HIS A 398 8.10 35.94 6.62
C HIS A 398 8.82 37.06 5.86
N ALA A 399 8.12 37.70 4.92
CA ALA A 399 8.69 38.77 4.12
C ALA A 399 9.15 39.94 5.02
N GLY A 400 10.41 40.37 4.85
CA GLY A 400 11.01 41.45 5.65
C GLY A 400 11.57 41.01 7.02
N ALA A 401 11.31 39.78 7.47
CA ALA A 401 11.84 39.27 8.72
C ALA A 401 13.34 38.92 8.62
N ASN A 402 14.05 39.11 9.73
CA ASN A 402 15.43 38.69 9.92
C ASN A 402 15.46 37.49 10.87
N TYR A 403 16.24 36.48 10.51
CA TYR A 403 16.29 35.22 11.24
C TYR A 403 17.56 35.14 12.07
N PHE A 404 17.43 34.71 13.31
CA PHE A 404 18.54 34.54 14.25
C PHE A 404 18.49 33.14 14.87
N GLU A 405 19.61 32.44 14.85
CA GLU A 405 19.78 31.18 15.54
C GLU A 405 20.22 31.45 16.98
N LEU A 406 19.63 30.75 17.95
CA LEU A 406 20.07 30.79 19.34
C LEU A 406 21.22 29.82 19.51
N GLU A 407 22.32 30.29 20.10
CA GLU A 407 23.47 29.43 20.41
C GLU A 407 23.20 28.60 21.67
N THR A 408 22.53 27.46 21.47
CA THR A 408 22.12 26.55 22.55
C THR A 408 23.24 25.58 22.95
N ARG A 409 24.09 25.21 21.99
CA ARG A 409 25.19 24.26 22.21
C ARG A 409 26.30 24.93 23.04
N ASN A 410 26.80 24.22 24.05
CA ASN A 410 27.83 24.69 24.98
C ASN A 410 27.48 25.93 25.83
N SER A 411 26.20 26.31 25.89
CA SER A 411 25.74 27.41 26.75
C SER A 411 25.36 26.89 28.14
N ASP A 412 26.08 27.34 29.17
CA ASP A 412 25.77 27.02 30.58
C ASP A 412 24.40 27.56 31.01
N LEU A 413 24.02 28.73 30.47
CA LEU A 413 22.70 29.31 30.65
C LEU A 413 21.61 28.47 30.00
N TRP A 414 21.89 27.86 28.84
CA TRP A 414 20.94 26.98 28.17
C TRP A 414 20.75 25.66 28.93
N ARG A 415 21.83 25.08 29.48
CA ARG A 415 21.72 23.88 30.33
C ARG A 415 20.86 24.08 31.56
N GLN A 416 20.81 25.30 32.11
CA GLN A 416 19.95 25.64 33.24
C GLN A 416 18.45 25.66 32.86
N LEU A 417 18.10 25.74 31.57
CA LEU A 417 16.72 25.68 31.12
C LEU A 417 16.09 24.30 31.34
N GLU A 418 16.88 23.22 31.39
CA GLU A 418 16.37 21.87 31.68
C GLU A 418 15.69 21.78 33.06
N GLN A 419 16.04 22.69 33.97
CA GLN A 419 15.51 22.78 35.34
C GLN A 419 14.63 24.02 35.56
N SER A 420 14.39 24.83 34.52
CA SER A 420 13.67 26.11 34.58
C SER A 420 12.21 25.96 34.14
N GLY A 421 11.35 26.89 34.56
CA GLY A 421 9.97 26.98 34.11
C GLY A 421 9.78 27.50 32.67
N GLY A 422 10.85 27.91 31.98
CA GLY A 422 10.82 28.34 30.58
C GLY A 422 11.92 29.33 30.19
N ILE A 423 11.84 29.84 28.96
CA ILE A 423 12.77 30.83 28.40
C ILE A 423 12.13 32.22 28.51
N ALA A 424 12.90 33.20 28.98
CA ALA A 424 12.53 34.61 28.94
C ALA A 424 13.42 35.39 27.98
N MET A 425 12.80 36.33 27.27
CA MET A 425 13.45 37.28 26.36
C MET A 425 13.12 38.69 26.84
N HIS A 426 14.12 39.44 27.30
CA HIS A 426 13.98 40.85 27.63
C HIS A 426 14.50 41.71 26.47
N ILE A 427 13.65 42.57 25.93
CA ILE A 427 13.96 43.45 24.81
C ILE A 427 14.13 44.87 25.35
N ALA A 428 15.38 45.35 25.42
CA ALA A 428 15.71 46.66 25.99
C ALA A 428 15.63 47.80 24.96
N GLY A 429 15.69 47.46 23.67
CA GLY A 429 15.71 48.43 22.58
C GLY A 429 14.31 48.86 22.12
N ASP A 430 14.23 50.08 21.56
CA ASP A 430 13.04 50.52 20.84
C ASP A 430 13.04 49.96 19.41
N PHE A 431 12.10 49.05 19.13
CA PHE A 431 11.88 48.39 17.85
C PHE A 431 10.42 48.63 17.43
N PRO A 432 10.15 49.66 16.60
CA PRO A 432 8.78 50.02 16.26
C PRO A 432 8.09 48.88 15.48
N GLY A 433 6.88 48.50 15.90
CA GLY A 433 6.13 47.41 15.27
C GLY A 433 6.77 46.03 15.41
N LEU A 434 7.50 45.79 16.51
CA LEU A 434 8.20 44.53 16.75
C LEU A 434 7.25 43.31 16.76
N ASP A 435 7.46 42.43 15.79
CA ASP A 435 6.84 41.11 15.71
C ASP A 435 7.92 40.02 15.84
N LEU A 436 7.62 39.00 16.65
CA LEU A 436 8.53 37.90 16.95
C LEU A 436 7.82 36.57 16.77
N ALA A 437 8.42 35.69 15.98
CA ALA A 437 8.03 34.28 15.91
C ALA A 437 9.20 33.41 16.36
N PHE A 438 8.97 32.56 17.35
CA PHE A 438 9.98 31.66 17.91
C PHE A 438 9.69 30.22 17.48
N TRP A 439 10.73 29.52 17.04
CA TRP A 439 10.64 28.19 16.45
C TRP A 439 11.72 27.27 17.00
N ALA A 440 11.40 26.00 17.15
CA ALA A 440 12.36 24.91 17.38
C ALA A 440 12.34 23.96 16.18
N ILE A 441 13.50 23.76 15.56
CA ILE A 441 13.70 22.89 14.41
C ILE A 441 14.28 21.57 14.92
N ARG A 442 13.54 20.46 14.79
CA ARG A 442 14.04 19.12 15.18
C ARG A 442 15.22 18.74 14.28
N ALA A 443 16.26 18.15 14.89
CA ALA A 443 17.49 17.74 14.23
C ALA A 443 17.29 16.55 13.28
#